data_AF-A0A6G9ST95-F1
#
_entry.id   AF-A0A6G9ST95-F1
#
_cell.length_a   1.000
_cell.length_b   1.000
_cell.length_c   1.000
_cell.angle_alpha   90.00
_cell.angle_beta   90.00
_cell.angle_gamma   90.00
#
_symmetry.space_group_name_H-M   'P 1'
#
loop_
_entity.id
_entity.type
_entity.pdbx_description
1 polymer ?
#
loop_
_entity_poly.entity_id
_entity_poly.type
_entity_poly.pdbx_seq_one_letter_code
_entity_poly.pdbx_strand_id
1 'polypeptide(L)' 'MSIKRRVKQQLNELAFDTYSHMIDLAILLNQYADNKNSEGIPQPRHWQELIIHLHCAFNWIEEEHHQEIKLKQLALPL' A
#
# COMPACT_ATOMS: atom_id res chain seq x y z
N MET A 1 24.18 18.60 4.06
CA MET A 1 23.55 17.40 3.45
C MET A 1 23.47 17.65 1.94
N SER A 2 23.84 16.71 1.06
CA SER A 2 23.76 16.96 -0.40
C SER A 2 22.31 16.91 -0.89
N ILE A 3 22.00 17.67 -1.96
CA ILE A 3 20.67 17.68 -2.59
C ILE A 3 20.26 16.26 -2.98
N LYS A 4 21.18 15.47 -3.55
CA LYS A 4 20.96 14.06 -3.90
C LYS A 4 20.49 13.22 -2.70
N ARG A 5 21.11 13.40 -1.53
CA ARG A 5 20.72 12.67 -0.31
C ARG A 5 19.31 13.07 0.17
N ARG A 6 18.95 14.35 0.07
CA ARG A 6 17.62 14.84 0.43
C ARG A 6 16.53 14.32 -0.51
N VAL A 7 16.79 14.30 -1.82
CA VAL A 7 15.86 13.72 -2.81
C VAL A 7 15.65 12.23 -2.52
N LYS A 8 16.72 11.46 -2.29
CA LYS A 8 16.58 10.04 -1.95
C LYS A 8 15.75 9.84 -0.68
N GLN A 9 15.97 10.65 0.36
CA GLN A 9 15.19 10.57 1.59
C GLN A 9 13.70 10.82 1.34
N GLN A 10 13.35 11.86 0.58
CA GLN A 10 11.94 12.17 0.27
C GLN A 10 11.27 11.08 -0.58
N LEU A 11 11.99 10.45 -1.51
CA LEU A 11 11.48 9.32 -2.27
C LEU A 11 11.19 8.12 -1.37
N ASN A 12 12.07 7.82 -0.42
CA ASN A 12 11.88 6.73 0.54
C ASN A 12 10.72 7.01 1.52
N GLU A 13 10.52 8.27 1.91
CA GLU A 13 9.36 8.69 2.72
C GLU A 13 8.07 8.53 1.92
N LEU A 14 8.03 9.04 0.68
CA LEU A 14 6.87 8.91 -0.21
C LEU A 14 6.51 7.44 -0.49
N ALA A 15 7.50 6.58 -0.75
CA ALA A 15 7.28 5.16 -0.98
C ALA A 15 6.67 4.47 0.24
N PHE A 16 7.18 4.79 1.44
CA PHE A 16 6.64 4.26 2.68
C PHE A 16 5.20 4.72 2.93
N ASP A 17 4.92 6.01 2.81
CA ASP A 17 3.57 6.57 3.01
C ASP A 17 2.57 5.99 1.99
N THR A 18 3.01 5.82 0.74
CA THR A 18 2.20 5.18 -0.30
C THR A 18 1.87 3.73 0.07
N TYR A 19 2.86 2.96 0.51
CA TYR A 19 2.66 1.58 0.94
C TYR A 19 1.70 1.47 2.12
N SER A 20 1.84 2.33 3.14
CA SER A 20 0.95 2.38 4.29
C SER A 20 -0.49 2.68 3.88
N HIS A 21 -0.72 3.71 3.06
CA HIS A 21 -2.07 4.02 2.57
C HIS A 21 -2.66 2.89 1.71
N MET A 22 -1.84 2.15 0.97
CA MET A 22 -2.32 1.01 0.21
C MET A 22 -2.78 -0.15 1.12
N ILE A 23 -2.12 -0.38 2.25
CA ILE A 23 -2.57 -1.36 3.25
C ILE A 23 -3.91 -0.93 3.84
N ASP A 24 -4.02 0.33 4.26
CA ASP A 24 -5.26 0.87 4.82
C ASP A 24 -6.41 0.77 3.82
N LEU A 25 -6.14 1.07 2.55
CA LEU A 25 -7.11 0.92 1.47
C LEU A 25 -7.53 -0.54 1.29
N ALA A 26 -6.60 -1.50 1.32
CA ALA A 26 -6.93 -2.92 1.23
C ALA A 26 -7.82 -3.38 2.40
N ILE A 27 -7.55 -2.90 3.62
CA ILE A 27 -8.39 -3.17 4.80
C ILE A 27 -9.79 -2.59 4.61
N LEU A 28 -9.89 -1.33 4.18
CA LEU A 28 -11.17 -0.67 3.92
C LEU A 28 -11.98 -1.37 2.81
N LEU A 29 -11.31 -1.83 1.76
CA LEU A 29 -11.94 -2.60 0.68
C LEU A 29 -12.49 -3.93 1.19
N ASN A 30 -11.76 -4.65 2.04
CA ASN A 30 -12.25 -5.89 2.64
C ASN A 30 -13.47 -5.63 3.54
N GLN A 31 -13.41 -4.61 4.40
CA GLN A 31 -14.56 -4.21 5.24
C GLN A 31 -15.78 -3.83 4.40
N TYR A 32 -15.57 -3.08 3.32
CA TYR A 32 -16.63 -2.73 2.37
C TYR A 32 -17.22 -3.98 1.71
N ALA A 33 -16.38 -4.92 1.26
CA ALA A 33 -16.84 -6.16 0.66
C ALA A 33 -17.64 -7.03 1.64
N ASP A 34 -17.21 -7.14 2.90
CA ASP A 34 -17.92 -7.90 3.94
C ASP A 34 -19.30 -7.27 4.25
N ASN A 35 -19.36 -5.95 4.35
CA ASN A 35 -20.62 -5.22 4.51
C ASN A 35 -21.55 -5.40 3.29
N LYS A 36 -21.01 -5.38 2.07
CA LYS A 36 -21.83 -5.56 0.86
C LYS A 36 -22.29 -7.00 0.64
N ASN A 37 -21.45 -7.97 0.96
CA ASN A 37 -21.82 -9.38 0.92
C ASN A 37 -22.92 -9.71 1.94
N SER A 38 -22.87 -9.12 3.13
CA SER A 38 -23.93 -9.26 4.14
C SER A 38 -25.24 -8.55 3.75
N GLU A 39 -25.16 -7.48 2.95
CA GLU A 39 -26.32 -6.77 2.38
C GLU A 39 -26.83 -7.37 1.05
N GLY A 40 -26.17 -8.39 0.49
CA GLY A 40 -26.52 -8.99 -0.81
C GLY A 40 -26.30 -8.04 -2.00
N ILE A 41 -25.46 -7.03 -1.85
CA ILE A 41 -25.21 -6.02 -2.89
C ILE A 41 -24.08 -6.50 -3.80
N PRO A 42 -24.26 -6.45 -5.13
CA PRO A 42 -23.23 -6.87 -6.07
C PRO A 42 -21.96 -6.03 -5.94
N GLN A 43 -20.81 -6.67 -6.20
CA GLN A 43 -19.52 -5.98 -6.20
C GLN A 43 -19.49 -4.85 -7.24
N PRO A 44 -18.71 -3.76 -6.98
CA PRO A 44 -18.49 -2.71 -7.97
C PRO A 44 -17.94 -3.28 -9.29
N ARG A 45 -18.35 -2.70 -10.41
CA ARG A 45 -18.02 -3.15 -11.78
C ARG A 45 -16.52 -3.34 -12.04
N HIS A 46 -15.68 -2.54 -11.39
CA HIS A 46 -14.22 -2.50 -11.58
C HIS A 46 -13.45 -3.04 -10.36
N TRP A 47 -14.11 -3.83 -9.50
CA TRP A 47 -13.52 -4.33 -8.26
C TRP A 47 -12.27 -5.20 -8.50
N GLN A 48 -12.35 -6.12 -9.47
CA GLN A 48 -11.23 -6.99 -9.81
C GLN A 48 -10.05 -6.20 -10.41
N GLU A 49 -10.32 -5.23 -11.27
CA GLU A 49 -9.29 -4.36 -11.86
C GLU A 49 -8.59 -3.53 -10.79
N LEU A 50 -9.34 -2.97 -9.84
CA LEU A 50 -8.79 -2.24 -8.70
C LEU A 50 -7.85 -3.14 -7.87
N ILE A 51 -8.26 -4.37 -7.54
CA ILE A 51 -7.42 -5.32 -6.80
C ILE A 51 -6.13 -5.63 -7.56
N ILE A 52 -6.22 -5.86 -8.88
CA ILE A 52 -5.05 -6.15 -9.72
C ILE A 52 -4.08 -4.96 -9.71
N HIS A 53 -4.58 -3.73 -9.87
CA HIS A 53 -3.75 -2.53 -9.83
C HIS A 53 -3.08 -2.33 -8.46
N LEU A 54 -3.80 -2.62 -7.37
CA LEU A 54 -3.24 -2.58 -6.03
C LEU A 54 -2.14 -3.62 -5.85
N HIS A 55 -2.33 -4.86 -6.29
CA HIS A 55 -1.28 -5.89 -6.25
C HIS A 55 -0.05 -5.51 -7.08
N CYS A 56 -0.24 -4.95 -8.29
CA CYS A 56 0.87 -4.47 -9.11
C CYS A 56 1.67 -3.37 -8.40
N ALA A 57 0.97 -2.38 -7.82
CA ALA A 57 1.62 -1.31 -7.09
C ALA A 57 2.33 -1.82 -5.81
N PHE A 58 1.75 -2.81 -5.11
CA PHE A 58 2.38 -3.45 -3.96
C PHE A 58 3.68 -4.14 -4.35
N ASN A 59 3.66 -4.91 -5.43
CA ASN A 59 4.85 -5.61 -5.93
C ASN A 59 5.94 -4.63 -6.35
N TRP A 60 5.60 -3.55 -7.05
CA TRP A 60 6.59 -2.55 -7.47
C TRP A 60 7.23 -1.84 -6.27
N ILE A 61 6.44 -1.47 -5.27
CA ILE A 61 6.96 -0.84 -4.05
C ILE A 61 7.82 -1.83 -3.26
N GLU A 62 7.40 -3.09 -3.15
CA GLU A 62 8.17 -4.12 -2.46
C GLU A 62 9.48 -4.45 -3.18
N GLU A 63 9.50 -4.48 -4.51
CA GLU A 63 10.71 -4.73 -5.31
C GLU A 63 11.70 -3.56 -5.23
N GLU A 64 11.22 -2.31 -5.33
CA GLU A 64 12.07 -1.13 -5.40
C GLU A 64 12.56 -0.67 -4.01
N HIS A 65 11.75 -0.88 -2.98
CA HIS A 65 12.01 -0.40 -1.61
C HIS A 65 12.10 -1.52 -0.55
N HIS A 66 12.34 -2.77 -0.96
CA HIS A 66 12.37 -3.95 -0.10
C HIS A 66 13.14 -3.75 1.22
N GLN A 67 14.34 -3.15 1.13
CA GLN A 67 15.21 -2.94 2.27
C GLN A 67 14.69 -1.84 3.21
N GLU A 68 14.10 -0.78 2.68
CA GLU A 68 13.59 0.34 3.46
C GLU A 68 12.28 0.00 4.17
N ILE A 69 11.45 -0.83 3.55
CA ILE A 69 10.23 -1.40 4.15
C ILE A 69 10.59 -2.35 5.29
N LYS A 70 11.49 -3.32 5.06
CA LYS A 70 11.95 -4.25 6.12
C LYS A 70 12.63 -3.53 7.29
N LEU A 71 13.47 -2.53 7.01
CA LEU A 71 14.17 -1.79 8.06
C LEU A 71 13.23 -0.91 8.90
N LYS A 72 12.22 -0.29 8.29
CA LYS A 72 11.21 0.49 9.03
C LYS A 72 10.22 -0.39 9.81
N GLN A 73 9.83 -1.56 9.28
CA GLN A 73 8.96 -2.50 9.99
C GLN A 73 9.64 -3.11 11.22
N LEU A 74 10.95 -3.35 11.19
CA LEU A 74 11.72 -3.81 12.36
C LEU A 74 11.98 -2.72 13.40
N ALA A 75 11.77 -1.45 13.06
CA ALA A 75 11.96 -0.30 13.96
C ALA A 75 10.67 0.11 14.70
N LEU A 76 9.52 -0.49 14.36
CA LEU A 76 8.28 -0.34 15.11
C LEU A 76 8.31 -1.32 16.29
N PRO A 77 8.33 -0.85 17.56
CA PRO A 77 8.14 -1.74 18.68
C PRO A 77 6.74 -2.37 18.62
N LEU A 78 6.69 -3.69 18.83
CA LEU A 78 5.47 -4.48 19.02
C LEU A 78 4.49 -3.82 20.00
#